data_AF-A0A9N9UNE4-F1
#
_entry.id   AF-A0A9N9UNE4-F1
#
_cell.length_a   1.000
_cell.length_b   1.000
_cell.length_c   1.000
_cell.angle_alpha   90.00
_cell.angle_beta   90.00
_cell.angle_gamma   90.00
#
_symmetry.space_group_name_H-M   'P 1'
#
loop_
_entity.id
_entity.type
_entity.pdbx_description
1 polymer ?
#
loop_
_entity_poly.entity_id
_entity_poly.type
_entity_poly.pdbx_seq_one_letter_code
_entity_poly.pdbx_strand_id
1 'polypeptide(L)'
;MSVDQALDQYKAFGNDIFGKPRWWHERSLFWFPRAKYSSRKTREAFQKVVLERLQQGEHAAVTESFEDREDRTRTMVISWSVKKGTDNNGKKGTVNSGKKGTVSSGYIWRSYQFKSKLRSQGPNGWRPWNPGDKFVPIWQVARATTAAPRYFESIKIDDRKFWDGGMVANNPSLVALREIHGLHETVPSIFVSLGTGLKQATEQSQTARNHASEDVRPALRRALTIDNVWRKQGFKKYSEIGRYWSKHMTDCEGDDGTNGWNSHSDAIGLKKRYRLNVENNLANISLDEWRPAKSGEETLRSIQELTETYLSQADTINMIEDIAKEVVKIRRNRAMTERWESFAMDLSYTCPICESRAPDANRQALRAHLEESSRHTGPGGTQLDPEVVEAMLNEGRGRRGTPS
;
A
#
# COMPACT_ATOMS: atom_id res chain seq x y z
N MET A 1 7.86 9.68 8.92
CA MET A 1 8.36 8.56 9.74
C MET A 1 9.73 8.21 9.20
N SER A 2 10.78 8.23 10.02
CA SER A 2 12.06 7.63 9.63
C SER A 2 11.96 6.10 9.63
N VAL A 3 12.93 5.43 9.02
CA VAL A 3 13.00 3.96 9.00
C VAL A 3 13.12 3.39 10.42
N ASP A 4 13.97 3.99 11.26
CA ASP A 4 14.13 3.55 12.66
C ASP A 4 12.83 3.67 13.45
N GLN A 5 12.13 4.79 13.28
CA GLN A 5 10.81 4.96 13.89
C GLN A 5 9.80 3.91 13.39
N ALA A 6 9.90 3.46 12.14
CA ALA A 6 9.03 2.39 11.64
C ALA A 6 9.37 1.04 12.30
N LEU A 7 10.65 0.74 12.52
CA LEU A 7 11.10 -0.45 13.24
C LEU A 7 10.62 -0.44 14.71
N ASP A 8 10.71 0.71 15.38
CA ASP A 8 10.20 0.88 16.74
C ASP A 8 8.69 0.63 16.81
N GLN A 9 7.93 1.15 15.84
CA GLN A 9 6.49 0.92 15.74
C GLN A 9 6.16 -0.54 15.45
N TYR A 10 6.96 -1.22 14.63
CA TYR A 10 6.80 -2.65 14.40
C TYR A 10 7.04 -3.46 15.68
N LYS A 11 8.08 -3.14 16.46
CA LYS A 11 8.34 -3.77 17.77
C LYS A 11 7.20 -3.51 18.75
N ALA A 12 6.71 -2.28 18.83
CA ALA A 12 5.57 -1.92 19.68
C ALA A 12 4.30 -2.70 19.28
N PHE A 13 3.99 -2.75 17.97
CA PHE A 13 2.86 -3.50 17.44
C PHE A 13 2.99 -5.00 17.75
N GLY A 14 4.16 -5.60 17.54
CA GLY A 14 4.40 -7.01 17.83
C GLY A 14 4.18 -7.33 19.30
N ASN A 15 4.66 -6.49 20.22
CA ASN A 15 4.45 -6.66 21.66
C ASN A 15 2.96 -6.55 22.07
N ASP A 16 2.20 -5.67 21.44
CA ASP A 16 0.79 -5.45 21.78
C ASP A 16 -0.18 -6.43 21.11
N ILE A 17 0.22 -6.98 19.96
CA ILE A 17 -0.62 -7.85 19.13
C ILE A 17 -0.08 -9.28 19.13
N PHE A 18 1.08 -9.51 18.51
CA PHE A 18 1.62 -10.86 18.32
C PHE A 18 2.00 -11.55 19.63
N GLY A 19 2.51 -10.78 20.60
CA GLY A 19 2.80 -11.22 21.96
C GLY A 19 1.59 -11.55 22.82
N LYS A 20 0.38 -11.18 22.38
CA LYS A 20 -0.88 -11.33 23.15
C LYS A 20 -1.95 -12.11 22.35
N PRO A 21 -1.67 -13.35 21.87
CA PRO A 21 -2.63 -14.14 21.12
C PRO A 21 -3.82 -14.56 22.00
N ARG A 22 -5.02 -14.66 21.41
CA ARG A 22 -6.21 -15.16 22.10
C ARG A 22 -6.06 -16.66 22.35
N TRP A 23 -6.16 -17.06 23.61
CA TRP A 23 -6.21 -18.47 24.00
C TRP A 23 -7.45 -19.14 23.41
N TRP A 24 -7.32 -20.40 22.97
CA TRP A 24 -8.41 -21.22 22.42
C TRP A 24 -9.15 -20.62 21.20
N HIS A 25 -8.49 -19.75 20.41
CA HIS A 25 -9.12 -19.09 19.25
C HIS A 25 -9.69 -20.06 18.19
N GLU A 26 -9.08 -21.24 18.01
CA GLU A 26 -9.58 -22.29 17.10
C GLU A 26 -10.53 -23.29 17.77
N ARG A 27 -10.66 -23.26 19.10
CA ARG A 27 -11.45 -24.20 19.92
C ARG A 27 -12.27 -23.42 20.97
N SER A 28 -13.03 -22.41 20.55
CA SER A 28 -13.89 -21.70 21.50
C SER A 28 -14.94 -22.65 22.09
N LEU A 29 -15.30 -22.44 23.36
CA LEU A 29 -16.22 -23.29 24.15
C LEU A 29 -17.57 -23.57 23.45
N PHE A 30 -17.94 -22.74 22.47
CA PHE A 30 -19.17 -22.82 21.69
C PHE A 30 -18.96 -23.14 20.18
N TRP A 31 -17.80 -23.70 19.78
CA TRP A 31 -17.50 -24.12 18.40
C TRP A 31 -17.48 -23.01 17.34
N PHE A 32 -17.39 -21.73 17.75
CA PHE A 32 -17.20 -20.61 16.83
C PHE A 32 -15.70 -20.27 16.70
N PRO A 33 -15.07 -20.49 15.54
CA PRO A 33 -13.67 -20.09 15.32
C PRO A 33 -13.56 -18.56 15.40
N ARG A 34 -12.64 -18.08 16.24
CA ARG A 34 -12.33 -16.67 16.45
C ARG A 34 -10.95 -16.38 15.86
N ALA A 35 -10.73 -15.17 15.37
CA ALA A 35 -9.39 -14.76 14.94
C ALA A 35 -8.40 -14.84 16.10
N LYS A 36 -7.14 -15.22 15.79
CA LYS A 36 -6.05 -15.34 16.77
C LYS A 36 -5.78 -14.03 17.51
N TYR A 37 -5.88 -12.90 16.81
CA TYR A 37 -5.61 -11.58 17.38
C TYR A 37 -6.87 -10.72 17.51
N SER A 38 -6.81 -9.73 18.40
CA SER A 38 -7.96 -8.89 18.72
C SER A 38 -8.09 -7.70 17.80
N SER A 39 -9.16 -7.67 17.00
CA SER A 39 -9.45 -6.53 16.11
C SER A 39 -9.57 -5.18 16.82
N ARG A 40 -9.99 -5.17 18.10
CA ARG A 40 -9.99 -3.96 18.92
C ARG A 40 -8.57 -3.45 19.15
N LYS A 41 -7.67 -4.33 19.63
CA LYS A 41 -6.27 -3.99 19.89
C LYS A 41 -5.54 -3.61 18.60
N THR A 42 -5.79 -4.34 17.51
CA THR A 42 -5.20 -4.03 16.19
C THR A 42 -5.64 -2.66 15.68
N ARG A 43 -6.93 -2.31 15.86
CA ARG A 43 -7.44 -0.95 15.56
C ARG A 43 -6.74 0.10 16.42
N GLU A 44 -6.69 -0.11 17.73
CA GLU A 44 -6.06 0.82 18.68
C GLU A 44 -4.57 1.03 18.33
N ALA A 45 -3.85 -0.03 17.98
CA ALA A 45 -2.46 0.05 17.55
C ALA A 45 -2.28 0.89 16.29
N PHE A 46 -3.09 0.68 15.24
CA PHE A 46 -3.02 1.53 14.04
C PHE A 46 -3.40 2.99 14.32
N GLN A 47 -4.42 3.22 15.14
CA GLN A 47 -4.83 4.58 15.51
C GLN A 47 -3.76 5.29 16.33
N LYS A 48 -3.06 4.58 17.22
CA LYS A 48 -1.92 5.11 17.98
C LYS A 48 -0.78 5.57 17.07
N VAL A 49 -0.40 4.76 16.07
CA VAL A 49 0.63 5.15 15.08
C VAL A 49 0.23 6.43 14.34
N VAL A 50 -1.04 6.56 13.95
CA VAL A 50 -1.53 7.77 13.28
C VAL A 50 -1.52 8.97 14.23
N LEU A 51 -1.95 8.79 15.48
CA LEU A 51 -2.01 9.84 16.50
C LEU A 51 -0.63 10.43 16.80
N GLU A 52 0.36 9.56 17.04
CA GLU A 52 1.75 9.95 17.31
C GLU A 52 2.37 10.76 16.15
N ARG A 53 1.80 10.65 14.94
CA ARG A 53 2.24 11.38 13.75
C ARG A 53 1.55 12.70 13.50
N LEU A 54 0.27 12.80 13.86
CA LEU A 54 -0.46 14.04 13.67
C LEU A 54 -0.09 15.10 14.71
N GLN A 55 0.43 14.68 15.88
CA GLN A 55 0.68 15.59 17.01
C GLN A 55 -0.57 16.43 17.37
N GLN A 56 -1.75 15.88 17.09
CA GLN A 56 -3.08 16.47 17.31
C GLN A 56 -3.88 15.58 18.27
N GLY A 57 -5.10 15.98 18.63
CA GLY A 57 -5.96 15.22 19.54
C GLY A 57 -6.43 13.86 18.98
N GLU A 58 -6.88 12.97 19.89
CA GLU A 58 -7.26 11.58 19.57
C GLU A 58 -8.28 11.44 18.43
N HIS A 59 -9.21 12.40 18.30
CA HIS A 59 -10.21 12.39 17.23
C HIS A 59 -9.58 12.48 15.83
N ALA A 60 -8.44 13.18 15.68
CA ALA A 60 -7.77 13.34 14.40
C ALA A 60 -7.31 11.99 13.83
N ALA A 61 -6.82 11.07 14.67
CA ALA A 61 -6.35 9.76 14.21
C ALA A 61 -7.46 8.85 13.68
N VAL A 62 -8.71 9.06 14.13
CA VAL A 62 -9.87 8.28 13.68
C VAL A 62 -10.32 8.70 12.29
N THR A 63 -10.17 9.98 11.98
CA THR A 63 -10.67 10.63 10.76
C THR A 63 -9.59 10.94 9.74
N GLU A 64 -8.30 10.80 10.07
CA GLU A 64 -7.19 11.12 9.18
C GLU A 64 -7.31 10.34 7.87
N SER A 65 -7.57 11.08 6.80
CA SER A 65 -7.84 10.57 5.47
C SER A 65 -6.59 9.93 4.87
N PHE A 66 -6.76 8.81 4.18
CA PHE A 66 -5.73 8.25 3.29
C PHE A 66 -5.77 9.00 1.95
N GLU A 67 -5.42 10.29 1.98
CA GLU A 67 -5.27 11.16 0.80
C GLU A 67 -3.81 11.63 0.73
N ASP A 68 -3.19 11.67 -0.46
CA ASP A 68 -1.85 12.23 -0.58
C ASP A 68 -1.87 13.74 -0.38
N ARG A 69 -0.84 14.20 0.31
CA ARG A 69 -0.51 15.61 0.44
C ARG A 69 0.61 15.94 -0.52
N GLU A 70 0.70 17.19 -0.96
CA GLU A 70 1.70 17.64 -1.94
C GLU A 70 3.16 17.42 -1.49
N ASP A 71 3.39 17.33 -0.18
CA ASP A 71 4.69 17.05 0.43
C ASP A 71 5.05 15.55 0.48
N ARG A 72 4.16 14.66 0.04
CA ARG A 72 4.31 13.20 0.22
C ARG A 72 4.16 12.42 -1.07
N THR A 73 4.67 11.20 -1.03
CA THR A 73 4.51 10.25 -2.14
C THR A 73 3.09 9.72 -2.20
N ARG A 74 2.57 9.62 -3.41
CA ARG A 74 1.37 8.84 -3.73
C ARG A 74 1.54 7.40 -3.27
N THR A 75 0.53 6.89 -2.57
CA THR A 75 0.56 5.55 -1.98
C THR A 75 -0.66 4.77 -2.47
N MET A 76 -0.47 3.49 -2.74
CA MET A 76 -1.56 2.56 -2.99
C MET A 76 -1.40 1.31 -2.12
N VAL A 77 -2.52 0.73 -1.74
CA VAL A 77 -2.60 -0.47 -0.89
C VAL A 77 -3.65 -1.40 -1.47
N ILE A 78 -3.41 -2.71 -1.45
CA ILE A 78 -4.33 -3.70 -2.03
C ILE A 78 -5.10 -4.46 -0.95
N SER A 79 -6.32 -4.88 -1.25
CA SER A 79 -7.13 -5.73 -0.38
C SER A 79 -8.06 -6.60 -1.20
N TRP A 80 -8.44 -7.76 -0.66
CA TRP A 80 -9.50 -8.56 -1.25
C TRP A 80 -10.86 -8.06 -0.75
N SER A 81 -11.74 -7.64 -1.66
CA SER A 81 -13.06 -7.11 -1.32
C SER A 81 -14.18 -8.11 -1.65
N VAL A 82 -15.21 -8.11 -0.81
CA VAL A 82 -16.41 -8.94 -0.96
C VAL A 82 -17.64 -8.06 -0.75
N LYS A 83 -18.46 -7.89 -1.79
CA LYS A 83 -19.74 -7.16 -1.76
C LYS A 83 -20.90 -8.14 -1.84
N LYS A 84 -21.84 -8.06 -0.89
CA LYS A 84 -23.10 -8.82 -0.98
C LYS A 84 -24.01 -8.14 -2.02
N GLY A 85 -24.56 -8.91 -2.95
CA GLY A 85 -25.53 -8.40 -3.91
C GLY A 85 -26.80 -7.89 -3.19
N THR A 86 -27.28 -6.71 -3.58
CA THR A 86 -28.60 -6.16 -3.21
C THR A 86 -29.65 -6.63 -4.22
N ASP A 87 -30.88 -6.85 -3.77
CA ASP A 87 -32.00 -7.08 -4.68
C ASP A 87 -32.41 -5.78 -5.41
N ASN A 88 -33.15 -5.92 -6.51
CA ASN A 88 -33.58 -4.79 -7.34
C ASN A 88 -34.56 -3.82 -6.64
N ASN A 89 -34.99 -4.10 -5.41
CA ASN A 89 -35.96 -3.30 -4.67
C ASN A 89 -35.38 -2.60 -3.42
N GLY A 90 -34.06 -2.60 -3.23
CA GLY A 90 -33.40 -1.81 -2.17
C GLY A 90 -33.77 -2.19 -0.73
N LYS A 91 -34.52 -3.28 -0.52
CA LYS A 91 -34.88 -3.77 0.81
C LYS A 91 -33.83 -4.79 1.25
N LYS A 92 -33.38 -4.71 2.52
CA LYS A 92 -32.68 -5.83 3.17
C LYS A 92 -33.72 -6.94 3.45
N GLY A 93 -34.17 -7.61 2.39
CA GLY A 93 -35.27 -8.57 2.41
C GLY A 93 -34.83 -9.98 2.80
N THR A 94 -35.63 -10.57 3.70
CA THR A 94 -35.60 -11.96 4.17
C THR A 94 -35.64 -12.97 3.02
N VAL A 95 -35.07 -14.13 3.32
CA VAL A 95 -34.75 -15.26 2.45
C VAL A 95 -36.01 -15.79 1.76
N ASN A 96 -36.02 -15.82 0.42
CA ASN A 96 -36.28 -17.04 -0.36
C ASN A 96 -35.97 -16.87 -1.86
N SER A 97 -35.33 -17.92 -2.41
CA SER A 97 -35.16 -18.30 -3.82
C SER A 97 -34.53 -17.30 -4.83
N GLY A 98 -33.29 -17.59 -5.26
CA GLY A 98 -32.72 -17.13 -6.53
C GLY A 98 -31.37 -16.39 -6.46
N LYS A 99 -30.26 -17.12 -6.25
CA LYS A 99 -28.83 -16.72 -6.42
C LYS A 99 -28.50 -15.21 -6.22
N LYS A 100 -28.48 -14.76 -4.96
CA LYS A 100 -27.82 -13.49 -4.58
C LYS A 100 -26.31 -13.60 -4.83
N GLY A 101 -25.83 -13.07 -5.96
CA GLY A 101 -24.42 -13.16 -6.33
C GLY A 101 -23.54 -12.28 -5.45
N THR A 102 -22.79 -12.86 -4.51
CA THR A 102 -21.64 -12.17 -3.91
C THR A 102 -20.61 -11.90 -5.00
N VAL A 103 -20.18 -10.65 -5.12
CA VAL A 103 -19.11 -10.23 -6.03
C VAL A 103 -17.84 -10.07 -5.20
N SER A 104 -16.80 -10.79 -5.57
CA SER A 104 -15.49 -10.71 -4.93
C SER A 104 -14.45 -10.26 -5.95
N SER A 105 -13.63 -9.28 -5.59
CA SER A 105 -12.60 -8.73 -6.47
C SER A 105 -11.45 -8.16 -5.67
N GLY A 106 -10.28 -8.05 -6.32
CA GLY A 106 -9.22 -7.16 -5.86
C GLY A 106 -9.72 -5.72 -5.74
N TYR A 107 -9.13 -4.99 -4.81
CA TYR A 107 -9.46 -3.61 -4.51
C TYR A 107 -8.17 -2.83 -4.25
N ILE A 108 -8.04 -1.66 -4.84
CA ILE A 108 -6.92 -0.74 -4.61
C ILE A 108 -7.43 0.45 -3.79
N TRP A 109 -6.86 0.61 -2.61
CA TRP A 109 -6.92 1.85 -1.84
C TRP A 109 -5.88 2.80 -2.41
N ARG A 110 -6.30 4.02 -2.77
CA ARG A 110 -5.43 5.03 -3.38
C ARG A 110 -5.40 6.26 -2.49
N SER A 111 -4.22 6.82 -2.31
CA SER A 111 -4.09 8.16 -1.72
C SER A 111 -4.49 9.25 -2.72
N TYR A 112 -4.44 8.94 -4.01
CA TYR A 112 -4.66 9.89 -5.11
C TYR A 112 -5.95 9.60 -5.85
N GLN A 113 -6.46 10.63 -6.53
CA GLN A 113 -7.56 10.46 -7.46
C GLN A 113 -7.13 9.66 -8.69
N PHE A 114 -7.89 8.62 -9.00
CA PHE A 114 -7.73 7.85 -10.22
C PHE A 114 -8.99 8.00 -11.07
N LYS A 115 -8.92 8.85 -12.10
CA LYS A 115 -9.97 8.98 -13.11
C LYS A 115 -9.64 8.01 -14.24
N SER A 116 -10.32 6.86 -14.24
CA SER A 116 -10.21 5.93 -15.35
C SER A 116 -10.61 6.64 -16.64
N LYS A 117 -9.67 6.84 -17.56
CA LYS A 117 -10.01 7.27 -18.92
C LYS A 117 -10.76 6.09 -19.55
N LEU A 118 -12.06 6.26 -19.80
CA LEU A 118 -12.96 5.22 -20.33
C LEU A 118 -12.48 4.57 -21.66
N ARG A 119 -11.42 5.09 -22.29
CA ARG A 119 -10.92 4.72 -23.62
C ARG A 119 -9.54 4.03 -23.65
N SER A 120 -8.76 4.02 -22.57
CA SER A 120 -7.48 3.30 -22.57
C SER A 120 -7.72 1.85 -22.15
N GLN A 121 -7.98 0.98 -23.13
CA GLN A 121 -7.64 -0.43 -22.98
C GLN A 121 -6.14 -0.45 -22.75
N GLY A 122 -5.69 -0.62 -21.50
CA GLY A 122 -4.27 -0.82 -21.22
C GLY A 122 -3.75 -1.99 -22.07
N PRO A 123 -2.43 -2.10 -22.29
CA PRO A 123 -1.87 -3.27 -22.97
C PRO A 123 -2.44 -4.53 -22.30
N ASN A 124 -3.18 -5.32 -23.08
CA ASN A 124 -3.89 -6.56 -22.68
C ASN A 124 -5.30 -6.42 -22.06
N GLY A 125 -5.99 -5.29 -22.24
CA GLY A 125 -7.39 -5.14 -21.80
C GLY A 125 -7.58 -5.10 -20.27
N TRP A 126 -6.51 -4.75 -19.55
CA TRP A 126 -6.56 -4.57 -18.10
C TRP A 126 -7.51 -3.42 -17.74
N ARG A 127 -8.41 -3.67 -16.78
CA ARG A 127 -9.32 -2.66 -16.24
C ARG A 127 -8.90 -2.30 -14.81
N PRO A 128 -8.74 -1.00 -14.49
CA PRO A 128 -8.40 -0.58 -13.15
C PRO A 128 -9.48 -1.00 -12.16
N TRP A 129 -9.08 -1.49 -11.00
CA TRP A 129 -10.03 -1.80 -9.93
C TRP A 129 -10.57 -0.51 -9.32
N ASN A 130 -11.88 -0.49 -9.11
CA ASN A 130 -12.60 0.51 -8.33
C ASN A 130 -12.14 1.96 -8.56
N PRO A 131 -12.13 2.44 -9.83
CA PRO A 131 -11.68 3.79 -10.14
C PRO A 131 -12.64 4.83 -9.55
N GLY A 132 -12.11 5.91 -8.97
CA GLY A 132 -12.90 7.02 -8.44
C GLY A 132 -13.55 6.78 -7.06
N ASP A 133 -13.14 5.74 -6.32
CA ASP A 133 -13.61 5.56 -4.94
C ASP A 133 -13.10 6.66 -4.00
N LYS A 134 -13.86 6.90 -2.93
CA LYS A 134 -13.56 7.91 -1.91
C LYS A 134 -12.37 7.54 -1.04
N PHE A 135 -11.70 8.55 -0.50
CA PHE A 135 -10.71 8.36 0.55
C PHE A 135 -11.38 7.86 1.85
N VAL A 136 -10.64 7.02 2.57
CA VAL A 136 -11.08 6.46 3.86
C VAL A 136 -9.96 6.64 4.88
N PRO A 137 -10.24 6.56 6.19
CA PRO A 137 -9.22 6.75 7.20
C PRO A 137 -8.04 5.76 7.09
N ILE A 138 -6.81 6.24 7.33
CA ILE A 138 -5.57 5.45 7.19
C ILE A 138 -5.64 4.14 7.98
N TRP A 139 -6.15 4.18 9.22
CA TRP A 139 -6.26 2.99 10.06
C TRP A 139 -7.20 1.92 9.48
N GLN A 140 -8.22 2.32 8.70
CA GLN A 140 -9.12 1.38 8.03
C GLN A 140 -8.43 0.68 6.87
N VAL A 141 -7.63 1.42 6.08
CA VAL A 141 -6.80 0.86 5.00
C VAL A 141 -5.80 -0.13 5.57
N ALA A 142 -5.06 0.27 6.62
CA ALA A 142 -4.08 -0.58 7.29
C ALA A 142 -4.73 -1.87 7.83
N ARG A 143 -5.91 -1.79 8.44
CA ARG A 143 -6.64 -2.97 8.91
C ARG A 143 -7.18 -3.82 7.75
N ALA A 144 -7.61 -3.23 6.64
CA ALA A 144 -8.12 -3.97 5.50
C ALA A 144 -7.03 -4.83 4.85
N THR A 145 -5.87 -4.24 4.58
CA THR A 145 -4.76 -4.94 3.90
C THR A 145 -4.08 -5.99 4.75
N THR A 146 -4.16 -5.90 6.09
CA THR A 146 -3.52 -6.84 7.03
C THR A 146 -4.49 -7.88 7.59
N ALA A 147 -5.74 -7.92 7.11
CA ALA A 147 -6.79 -8.81 7.62
C ALA A 147 -6.59 -10.27 7.15
N ALA A 148 -5.43 -10.85 7.46
CA ALA A 148 -5.06 -12.22 7.14
C ALA A 148 -6.06 -13.21 7.76
N PRO A 149 -6.67 -14.10 6.96
CA PRO A 149 -7.52 -15.16 7.48
C PRO A 149 -6.84 -15.94 8.60
N ARG A 150 -7.63 -16.39 9.59
CA ARG A 150 -7.19 -17.01 10.87
C ARG A 150 -6.50 -16.06 11.86
N TYR A 151 -5.67 -15.14 11.40
CA TYR A 151 -4.98 -14.18 12.28
C TYR A 151 -5.85 -13.01 12.70
N PHE A 152 -6.51 -12.37 11.75
CA PHE A 152 -7.26 -11.14 11.94
C PHE A 152 -8.68 -11.25 11.38
N GLU A 153 -9.64 -10.62 12.04
CA GLU A 153 -11.00 -10.50 11.51
C GLU A 153 -11.04 -9.42 10.43
N SER A 154 -11.57 -9.78 9.27
CA SER A 154 -11.98 -8.88 8.20
C SER A 154 -12.63 -7.59 8.71
N ILE A 155 -12.40 -6.47 8.01
CA ILE A 155 -13.06 -5.20 8.28
C ILE A 155 -14.23 -4.98 7.33
N LYS A 156 -15.30 -4.35 7.80
CA LYS A 156 -16.39 -3.85 6.96
C LYS A 156 -16.22 -2.35 6.79
N ILE A 157 -16.15 -1.88 5.56
CA ILE A 157 -16.12 -0.46 5.20
C ILE A 157 -17.24 -0.27 4.18
N ASP A 158 -18.18 0.63 4.48
CA ASP A 158 -19.42 0.81 3.74
C ASP A 158 -20.21 -0.50 3.54
N ASP A 159 -20.46 -0.89 2.29
CA ASP A 159 -21.22 -2.08 1.89
C ASP A 159 -20.32 -3.29 1.56
N ARG A 160 -19.00 -3.17 1.80
CA ARG A 160 -17.98 -4.16 1.46
C ARG A 160 -17.29 -4.72 2.69
N LYS A 161 -16.88 -5.98 2.57
CA LYS A 161 -16.05 -6.69 3.55
C LYS A 161 -14.67 -6.91 2.95
N PHE A 162 -13.63 -6.54 3.68
CA PHE A 162 -12.24 -6.56 3.22
C PHE A 162 -11.40 -7.56 4.00
N TRP A 163 -10.51 -8.21 3.27
CA TRP A 163 -9.52 -9.17 3.72
C TRP A 163 -8.14 -8.78 3.17
N ASP A 164 -7.12 -9.48 3.67
CA ASP A 164 -5.71 -9.25 3.36
C ASP A 164 -5.42 -9.06 1.86
N GLY A 165 -4.47 -8.17 1.58
CA GLY A 165 -3.95 -7.91 0.24
C GLY A 165 -3.25 -9.13 -0.39
N GLY A 166 -2.62 -9.98 0.43
CA GLY A 166 -1.97 -11.21 -0.01
C GLY A 166 -2.94 -12.24 -0.61
N MET A 167 -4.25 -12.11 -0.37
CA MET A 167 -5.27 -12.91 -1.07
C MET A 167 -5.50 -12.47 -2.53
N VAL A 168 -5.04 -11.26 -2.89
CA VAL A 168 -5.05 -10.71 -4.24
C VAL A 168 -3.70 -10.93 -4.90
N ALA A 169 -2.64 -10.41 -4.28
CA ALA A 169 -1.27 -10.53 -4.74
C ALA A 169 -0.35 -10.36 -3.54
N ASN A 170 0.42 -11.40 -3.20
CA ASN A 170 1.41 -11.31 -2.11
C ASN A 170 2.60 -10.42 -2.48
N ASN A 171 2.85 -10.25 -3.78
CA ASN A 171 3.76 -9.27 -4.35
C ASN A 171 2.94 -8.25 -5.17
N PRO A 172 2.72 -7.02 -4.69
CA PRO A 172 1.87 -6.04 -5.38
C PRO A 172 2.53 -5.41 -6.62
N SER A 173 3.75 -5.82 -6.99
CA SER A 173 4.56 -5.16 -8.03
C SER A 173 3.88 -5.12 -9.40
N LEU A 174 3.23 -6.21 -9.82
CA LEU A 174 2.50 -6.25 -11.09
C LEU A 174 1.31 -5.27 -11.08
N VAL A 175 0.56 -5.24 -9.97
CA VAL A 175 -0.57 -4.32 -9.79
C VAL A 175 -0.07 -2.87 -9.81
N ALA A 176 1.07 -2.60 -9.18
CA ALA A 176 1.70 -1.28 -9.13
C ALA A 176 2.08 -0.77 -10.52
N LEU A 177 2.76 -1.60 -11.32
CA LEU A 177 3.16 -1.20 -12.67
C LEU A 177 1.97 -0.92 -13.57
N ARG A 178 0.92 -1.76 -13.50
CA ARG A 178 -0.32 -1.54 -14.25
C ARG A 178 -1.03 -0.26 -13.84
N GLU A 179 -1.05 0.04 -12.54
CA GLU A 179 -1.63 1.26 -12.00
C GLU A 179 -0.85 2.51 -12.45
N ILE A 180 0.49 2.49 -12.39
CA ILE A 180 1.35 3.59 -12.86
C ILE A 180 1.17 3.82 -14.35
N HIS A 181 1.16 2.74 -15.14
CA HIS A 181 0.93 2.82 -16.58
C HIS A 181 -0.47 3.41 -16.89
N GLY A 182 -1.50 3.00 -16.14
CA GLY A 182 -2.85 3.56 -16.28
C GLY A 182 -2.97 5.04 -15.88
N LEU A 183 -2.16 5.49 -14.91
CA LEU A 183 -2.13 6.88 -14.46
C LEU A 183 -1.39 7.82 -15.42
N HIS A 184 -0.21 7.39 -15.86
CA HIS A 184 0.74 8.28 -16.50
C HIS A 184 0.93 7.99 -17.98
N GLU A 185 0.49 6.83 -18.47
CA GLU A 185 0.76 6.34 -19.84
C GLU A 185 2.27 6.36 -20.17
N THR A 186 3.12 6.31 -19.13
CA THR A 186 4.58 6.32 -19.24
C THR A 186 5.19 5.17 -18.46
N VAL A 187 6.43 4.85 -18.83
CA VAL A 187 7.24 3.82 -18.18
C VAL A 187 7.99 4.45 -17.01
N PRO A 188 7.99 3.85 -15.81
CA PRO A 188 8.82 4.33 -14.70
C PRO A 188 10.30 4.40 -15.09
N SER A 189 11.03 5.40 -14.57
CA SER A 189 12.48 5.47 -14.78
C SER A 189 13.26 4.42 -14.00
N ILE A 190 12.72 4.01 -12.85
CA ILE A 190 13.26 2.98 -11.96
C ILE A 190 12.10 2.30 -11.23
N PHE A 191 12.20 1.00 -10.98
CA PHE A 191 11.26 0.24 -10.16
C PHE A 191 12.02 -0.66 -9.18
N VAL A 192 11.64 -0.62 -7.90
CA VAL A 192 12.27 -1.42 -6.84
C VAL A 192 11.18 -2.19 -6.10
N SER A 193 11.34 -3.51 -6.04
CA SER A 193 10.46 -4.42 -5.31
C SER A 193 11.20 -4.99 -4.12
N LEU A 194 10.67 -4.80 -2.91
CA LEU A 194 11.21 -5.34 -1.67
C LEU A 194 10.38 -6.55 -1.23
N GLY A 195 11.03 -7.68 -0.93
CA GLY A 195 10.40 -8.90 -0.46
C GLY A 195 10.71 -9.19 1.01
N THR A 196 9.87 -10.02 1.64
CA THR A 196 10.00 -10.43 3.05
C THR A 196 10.49 -11.88 3.19
N GLY A 197 11.31 -12.35 2.26
CA GLY A 197 11.87 -13.70 2.21
C GLY A 197 11.38 -14.53 1.03
N LEU A 198 12.22 -15.47 0.59
CA LEU A 198 11.90 -16.49 -0.41
C LEU A 198 11.78 -17.87 0.23
N LYS A 199 10.71 -18.60 -0.05
CA LYS A 199 10.68 -20.05 0.22
C LYS A 199 11.43 -20.76 -0.88
N GLN A 200 12.50 -21.48 -0.53
CA GLN A 200 13.10 -22.44 -1.47
C GLN A 200 12.06 -23.51 -1.81
N ALA A 201 11.90 -23.81 -3.10
CA ALA A 201 11.04 -24.90 -3.53
C ALA A 201 11.70 -26.23 -3.15
N THR A 202 11.18 -26.95 -2.16
CA THR A 202 11.55 -28.35 -1.94
C THR A 202 11.13 -29.18 -3.14
N GLU A 203 11.99 -30.11 -3.60
CA GLU A 203 11.77 -30.97 -4.79
C GLU A 203 10.43 -31.73 -4.78
N GLN A 204 9.90 -32.04 -3.59
CA GLN A 204 8.56 -32.64 -3.42
C GLN A 204 7.38 -31.75 -3.85
N SER A 205 7.61 -30.46 -4.07
CA SER A 205 6.59 -29.48 -4.49
C SER A 205 6.33 -29.50 -6.00
N GLN A 206 7.23 -30.09 -6.80
CA GLN A 206 7.14 -30.10 -8.26
C GLN A 206 6.16 -31.17 -8.77
N THR A 207 6.04 -32.31 -8.10
CA THR A 207 5.09 -33.37 -8.46
C THR A 207 3.63 -32.99 -8.20
N ALA A 208 3.36 -32.11 -7.23
CA ALA A 208 2.01 -31.59 -6.96
C ALA A 208 1.56 -30.46 -7.92
N ARG A 209 2.48 -29.84 -8.66
CA ARG A 209 2.17 -28.73 -9.60
C ARG A 209 1.55 -29.22 -10.91
N ASN A 210 1.78 -30.49 -11.29
CA ASN A 210 1.35 -31.03 -12.58
C ASN A 210 -0.13 -31.47 -12.63
N HIS A 211 -0.89 -31.38 -11.53
CA HIS A 211 -2.27 -31.90 -11.44
C HIS A 211 -3.37 -30.89 -11.09
N ALA A 212 -3.14 -29.57 -11.12
CA ALA A 212 -4.18 -28.62 -10.72
C ALA A 212 -4.28 -27.38 -11.62
N SER A 213 -4.74 -27.59 -12.85
CA SER A 213 -5.24 -26.56 -13.77
C SER A 213 -6.77 -26.35 -13.67
N GLU A 214 -7.36 -26.49 -12.48
CA GLU A 214 -8.76 -26.08 -12.26
C GLU A 214 -8.82 -24.59 -11.90
N ASP A 215 -9.65 -23.81 -12.61
CA ASP A 215 -9.98 -22.43 -12.25
C ASP A 215 -10.83 -22.43 -10.97
N VAL A 216 -10.18 -22.14 -9.83
CA VAL A 216 -10.75 -22.24 -8.46
C VAL A 216 -11.51 -20.98 -8.02
N ARG A 217 -11.57 -19.93 -8.86
CA ARG A 217 -12.39 -18.71 -8.63
C ARG A 217 -13.86 -19.01 -8.23
N PRO A 218 -14.54 -20.04 -8.79
CA PRO A 218 -15.88 -20.44 -8.37
C PRO A 218 -15.96 -21.03 -6.95
N ALA A 219 -14.90 -21.69 -6.47
CA ALA A 219 -14.89 -22.36 -5.17
C ALA A 219 -14.81 -21.35 -4.01
N LEU A 220 -13.95 -20.34 -4.12
CA LEU A 220 -13.88 -19.24 -3.14
C LEU A 220 -15.19 -18.43 -3.14
N ARG A 221 -15.76 -18.18 -4.32
CA ARG A 221 -17.08 -17.53 -4.46
C ARG A 221 -18.19 -18.37 -3.80
N ARG A 222 -18.18 -19.70 -3.95
CA ARG A 222 -19.11 -20.63 -3.26
C ARG A 222 -18.93 -20.60 -1.75
N ALA A 223 -17.70 -20.65 -1.24
CA ALA A 223 -17.41 -20.59 0.20
C ALA A 223 -17.86 -19.27 0.86
N LEU A 224 -17.85 -18.16 0.12
CA LEU A 224 -18.30 -16.84 0.56
C LEU A 224 -19.81 -16.57 0.35
N THR A 225 -20.53 -17.39 -0.41
CA THR A 225 -21.97 -17.20 -0.76
C THR A 225 -22.95 -18.08 0.01
N ILE A 226 -22.51 -19.16 0.65
CA ILE A 226 -23.41 -20.07 1.37
C ILE A 226 -23.70 -19.50 2.76
N ASP A 227 -24.67 -18.60 2.83
CA ASP A 227 -25.43 -18.32 4.05
C ASP A 227 -26.60 -19.34 4.09
N ASN A 228 -26.70 -20.11 5.19
CA ASN A 228 -27.88 -20.91 5.65
C ASN A 228 -27.77 -22.44 5.78
N VAL A 229 -26.67 -23.02 6.31
CA VAL A 229 -26.77 -24.36 6.95
C VAL A 229 -25.89 -24.44 8.21
N TRP A 230 -26.52 -24.78 9.33
CA TRP A 230 -25.91 -24.80 10.67
C TRP A 230 -25.02 -26.03 10.90
N ARG A 231 -23.96 -25.83 11.69
CA ARG A 231 -23.06 -26.80 12.37
C ARG A 231 -22.01 -27.63 11.62
N LYS A 232 -22.13 -28.02 10.34
CA LYS A 232 -21.09 -28.87 9.69
C LYS A 232 -20.28 -28.23 8.55
N GLN A 233 -20.78 -27.15 7.95
CA GLN A 233 -20.10 -26.51 6.80
C GLN A 233 -19.05 -25.45 7.18
N GLY A 234 -19.10 -24.91 8.40
CA GLY A 234 -18.13 -23.92 8.87
C GLY A 234 -16.69 -24.43 8.83
N PHE A 235 -16.44 -25.63 9.37
CA PHE A 235 -15.11 -26.21 9.39
C PHE A 235 -14.54 -26.47 7.98
N LYS A 236 -15.38 -26.95 7.05
CA LYS A 236 -15.02 -27.16 5.63
C LYS A 236 -14.75 -25.83 4.91
N LYS A 237 -15.53 -24.78 5.20
CA LYS A 237 -15.32 -23.41 4.69
C LYS A 237 -13.99 -22.83 5.18
N TYR A 238 -13.67 -22.97 6.46
CA TYR A 238 -12.39 -22.53 7.02
C TYR A 238 -11.20 -23.32 6.46
N SER A 239 -11.36 -24.62 6.19
CA SER A 239 -10.29 -25.43 5.59
C SER A 239 -10.08 -25.17 4.10
N GLU A 240 -11.13 -24.88 3.34
CA GLU A 240 -11.04 -24.45 1.93
C GLU A 240 -10.42 -23.06 1.81
N ILE A 241 -10.84 -22.10 2.65
CA ILE A 241 -10.19 -20.79 2.76
C ILE A 241 -8.73 -20.95 3.19
N GLY A 242 -8.44 -21.86 4.14
CA GLY A 242 -7.08 -22.15 4.59
C GLY A 242 -6.17 -22.75 3.51
N ARG A 243 -6.69 -23.64 2.65
CA ARG A 243 -5.93 -24.20 1.52
C ARG A 243 -5.64 -23.15 0.44
N TYR A 244 -6.63 -22.32 0.10
CA TYR A 244 -6.45 -21.20 -0.83
C TYR A 244 -5.46 -20.16 -0.27
N TRP A 245 -5.62 -19.81 1.02
CA TRP A 245 -4.70 -18.95 1.78
C TRP A 245 -3.26 -19.45 1.67
N SER A 246 -3.03 -20.76 1.88
CA SER A 246 -1.69 -21.33 1.79
C SER A 246 -1.10 -21.25 0.38
N LYS A 247 -1.91 -21.25 -0.69
CA LYS A 247 -1.44 -21.23 -2.07
C LYS A 247 -1.14 -19.81 -2.57
N HIS A 248 -1.96 -18.82 -2.24
CA HIS A 248 -1.81 -17.44 -2.78
C HIS A 248 -1.02 -16.50 -1.88
N MET A 249 -1.01 -16.70 -0.56
CA MET A 249 -0.23 -15.84 0.37
C MET A 249 1.21 -16.32 0.54
N THR A 250 1.66 -17.35 -0.20
CA THR A 250 3.03 -17.86 -0.10
C THR A 250 3.79 -17.75 -1.42
N ASP A 251 3.10 -17.62 -2.55
CA ASP A 251 3.73 -17.46 -3.85
C ASP A 251 3.94 -15.99 -4.18
N CYS A 252 5.18 -15.53 -4.01
CA CYS A 252 5.61 -14.18 -4.38
C CYS A 252 6.25 -14.12 -5.78
N GLU A 253 6.52 -15.27 -6.39
CA GLU A 253 7.44 -15.38 -7.52
C GLU A 253 6.76 -15.89 -8.80
N GLY A 254 5.59 -16.53 -8.72
CA GLY A 254 4.80 -16.99 -9.86
C GLY A 254 4.24 -15.89 -10.77
N ASP A 255 3.26 -16.25 -11.61
CA ASP A 255 2.72 -15.36 -12.66
C ASP A 255 1.99 -14.13 -12.13
N ASP A 256 1.42 -14.20 -10.92
CA ASP A 256 0.83 -13.05 -10.23
C ASP A 256 1.86 -12.32 -9.34
N GLY A 257 3.11 -12.80 -9.30
CA GLY A 257 4.24 -12.30 -8.52
C GLY A 257 5.41 -11.86 -9.42
N THR A 258 6.62 -12.29 -9.08
CA THR A 258 7.85 -11.81 -9.73
C THR A 258 7.92 -12.05 -11.23
N ASN A 259 7.56 -13.25 -11.68
CA ASN A 259 7.57 -13.58 -13.10
C ASN A 259 6.62 -12.67 -13.88
N GLY A 260 5.41 -12.46 -13.36
CA GLY A 260 4.40 -11.61 -13.99
C GLY A 260 4.83 -10.17 -14.17
N TRP A 261 5.38 -9.54 -13.11
CA TRP A 261 5.81 -8.15 -13.21
C TRP A 261 7.10 -7.99 -14.01
N ASN A 262 7.98 -8.99 -14.04
CA ASN A 262 9.13 -9.01 -14.96
C ASN A 262 8.69 -9.05 -16.41
N SER A 263 7.79 -9.97 -16.79
CA SER A 263 7.25 -10.05 -18.15
C SER A 263 6.52 -8.76 -18.54
N HIS A 264 5.75 -8.17 -17.63
CA HIS A 264 5.10 -6.89 -17.89
C HIS A 264 6.12 -5.75 -18.05
N SER A 265 7.17 -5.76 -17.24
CA SER A 265 8.28 -4.79 -17.32
C SER A 265 9.02 -4.88 -18.66
N ASP A 266 9.21 -6.09 -19.20
CA ASP A 266 9.79 -6.29 -20.53
C ASP A 266 8.86 -5.74 -21.62
N ALA A 267 7.56 -6.01 -21.51
CA ALA A 267 6.56 -5.53 -22.46
C ALA A 267 6.46 -4.00 -22.52
N ILE A 268 6.68 -3.30 -21.40
CA ILE A 268 6.67 -1.84 -21.34
C ILE A 268 8.08 -1.23 -21.54
N GLY A 269 9.13 -2.03 -21.72
CA GLY A 269 10.50 -1.53 -21.89
C GLY A 269 11.12 -0.90 -20.62
N LEU A 270 10.69 -1.35 -19.43
CA LEU A 270 11.26 -0.91 -18.16
C LEU A 270 12.65 -1.54 -17.95
N LYS A 271 13.70 -0.74 -18.17
CA LYS A 271 15.10 -1.20 -18.11
C LYS A 271 15.64 -1.33 -16.69
N LYS A 272 15.38 -0.34 -15.83
CA LYS A 272 15.95 -0.27 -14.46
C LYS A 272 14.94 -0.82 -13.47
N ARG A 273 15.03 -2.11 -13.22
CA ARG A 273 14.17 -2.82 -12.28
C ARG A 273 15.00 -3.67 -11.33
N TYR A 274 14.61 -3.69 -10.05
CA TYR A 274 15.37 -4.34 -9.00
C TYR A 274 14.43 -5.11 -8.08
N ARG A 275 14.84 -6.32 -7.69
CA ARG A 275 14.15 -7.17 -6.71
C ARG A 275 15.10 -7.47 -5.58
N LEU A 276 14.89 -6.83 -4.44
CA LEU A 276 15.62 -7.12 -3.21
C LEU A 276 14.76 -8.06 -2.38
N ASN A 277 15.24 -9.29 -2.18
CA ASN A 277 14.53 -10.27 -1.39
C ASN A 277 15.53 -11.20 -0.71
N VAL A 278 15.43 -11.33 0.61
CA VAL A 278 16.34 -12.17 1.38
C VAL A 278 16.15 -13.63 0.95
N GLU A 279 17.20 -14.18 0.36
CA GLU A 279 17.29 -15.59 0.05
C GLU A 279 17.48 -16.38 1.35
N ASN A 280 17.01 -17.64 1.40
CA ASN A 280 17.09 -18.56 2.56
C ASN A 280 15.97 -18.43 3.62
N ASN A 281 16.24 -18.95 4.81
CA ASN A 281 15.30 -19.32 5.89
C ASN A 281 14.38 -18.20 6.42
N LEU A 282 14.44 -16.95 5.92
CA LEU A 282 13.58 -15.87 6.38
C LEU A 282 12.10 -16.23 6.18
N ALA A 283 11.76 -16.86 5.06
CA ALA A 283 10.40 -17.30 4.79
C ALA A 283 9.92 -18.49 5.63
N ASN A 284 10.81 -19.10 6.43
CA ASN A 284 10.47 -20.14 7.40
C ASN A 284 9.99 -19.54 8.74
N ILE A 285 10.31 -18.28 9.02
CA ILE A 285 9.77 -17.57 10.18
C ILE A 285 8.27 -17.33 9.93
N SER A 286 7.42 -17.77 10.86
CA SER A 286 5.97 -17.57 10.71
C SER A 286 5.63 -16.08 10.76
N LEU A 287 4.62 -15.67 9.99
CA LEU A 287 4.16 -14.28 9.90
C LEU A 287 3.84 -13.64 11.27
N ASP A 288 3.38 -14.46 12.21
CA ASP A 288 2.97 -14.05 13.55
C ASP A 288 3.93 -14.52 14.65
N GLU A 289 5.12 -14.99 14.26
CA GLU A 289 6.13 -15.41 15.21
C GLU A 289 6.62 -14.21 16.04
N TRP A 290 6.59 -14.35 17.36
CA TRP A 290 7.02 -13.29 18.27
C TRP A 290 7.58 -13.89 19.55
N ARG A 291 8.89 -14.16 19.54
CA ARG A 291 9.60 -14.82 20.63
C ARG A 291 10.71 -13.93 21.21
N PRO A 292 10.86 -13.84 22.54
CA PRO A 292 9.87 -14.21 23.55
C PRO A 292 8.58 -13.38 23.41
N ALA A 293 7.43 -13.90 23.84
CA ALA A 293 6.14 -13.24 23.63
C ALA A 293 6.04 -11.79 24.17
N LYS A 294 6.88 -11.42 25.13
CA LYS A 294 6.90 -10.07 25.71
C LYS A 294 7.70 -9.04 24.90
N SER A 295 8.72 -9.46 24.15
CA SER A 295 9.69 -8.55 23.53
C SER A 295 9.93 -8.80 22.03
N GLY A 296 9.71 -10.04 21.55
CA GLY A 296 9.98 -10.43 20.18
C GLY A 296 11.48 -10.47 19.81
N GLU A 297 12.37 -10.32 20.79
CA GLU A 297 13.79 -10.08 20.55
C GLU A 297 14.52 -11.22 19.85
N GLU A 298 14.17 -12.48 20.11
CA GLU A 298 14.76 -13.62 19.40
C GLU A 298 14.31 -13.61 17.94
N THR A 299 13.02 -13.44 17.68
CA THR A 299 12.49 -13.39 16.31
C THR A 299 13.08 -12.21 15.53
N LEU A 300 13.12 -11.02 16.13
CA LEU A 300 13.69 -9.83 15.49
C LEU A 300 15.19 -9.99 15.22
N ARG A 301 15.94 -10.58 16.16
CA ARG A 301 17.37 -10.87 15.96
C ARG A 301 17.59 -11.84 14.81
N SER A 302 16.82 -12.92 14.73
CA SER A 302 16.92 -13.87 13.61
C SER A 302 16.59 -13.21 12.26
N ILE A 303 15.56 -12.36 12.19
CA ILE A 303 15.26 -11.58 10.99
C ILE A 303 16.44 -10.68 10.62
N GLN A 304 17.01 -9.98 11.61
CA GLN A 304 18.13 -9.09 11.42
C GLN A 304 19.38 -9.82 10.91
N GLU A 305 19.80 -10.91 11.55
CA GLU A 305 20.97 -11.71 11.16
C GLU A 305 20.85 -12.25 9.73
N LEU A 306 19.66 -12.75 9.36
CA LEU A 306 19.39 -13.21 7.99
C LEU A 306 19.44 -12.06 6.98
N THR A 307 18.93 -10.89 7.35
CA THR A 307 18.94 -9.71 6.50
C THR A 307 20.35 -9.15 6.34
N GLU A 308 21.13 -9.07 7.42
CA GLU A 308 22.53 -8.63 7.40
C GLU A 308 23.40 -9.55 6.55
N THR A 309 23.16 -10.87 6.63
CA THR A 309 23.83 -11.85 5.77
C THR A 309 23.52 -11.56 4.30
N TYR A 310 22.25 -11.34 3.95
CA TYR A 310 21.84 -10.97 2.59
C TYR A 310 22.47 -9.64 2.12
N LEU A 311 22.50 -8.64 3.00
CA LEU A 311 23.10 -7.33 2.72
C LEU A 311 24.63 -7.37 2.60
N SER A 312 25.29 -8.41 3.13
CA SER A 312 26.74 -8.59 2.99
C SER A 312 27.16 -9.18 1.65
N GLN A 313 26.21 -9.68 0.85
CA GLN A 313 26.48 -10.26 -0.46
C GLN A 313 26.89 -9.17 -1.46
N ALA A 314 27.96 -9.39 -2.22
CA ALA A 314 28.49 -8.42 -3.18
C ALA A 314 27.44 -8.00 -4.23
N ASP A 315 26.65 -8.94 -4.74
CA ASP A 315 25.59 -8.65 -5.72
C ASP A 315 24.49 -7.75 -5.13
N THR A 316 24.11 -7.98 -3.87
CA THR A 316 23.12 -7.16 -3.15
C THR A 316 23.66 -5.76 -2.90
N ILE A 317 24.92 -5.63 -2.48
CA ILE A 317 25.58 -4.33 -2.28
C ILE A 317 25.59 -3.54 -3.60
N ASN A 318 26.05 -4.16 -4.69
CA ASN A 318 26.08 -3.54 -6.02
C ASN A 318 24.68 -3.10 -6.46
N MET A 319 23.66 -3.95 -6.23
CA MET A 319 22.27 -3.62 -6.55
C MET A 319 21.78 -2.39 -5.78
N ILE A 320 22.05 -2.33 -4.48
CA ILE A 320 21.67 -1.19 -3.62
C ILE A 320 22.40 0.09 -4.04
N GLU A 321 23.69 0.00 -4.35
CA GLU A 321 24.45 1.14 -4.85
C GLU A 321 23.90 1.66 -6.18
N ASP A 322 23.56 0.78 -7.11
CA ASP A 322 22.99 1.18 -8.40
C ASP A 322 21.62 1.85 -8.22
N ILE A 323 20.77 1.29 -7.36
CA ILE A 323 19.50 1.93 -6.98
C ILE A 323 19.78 3.33 -6.42
N ALA A 324 20.70 3.46 -5.47
CA ALA A 324 21.04 4.71 -4.80
C ALA A 324 21.54 5.78 -5.80
N LYS A 325 22.49 5.40 -6.68
CA LYS A 325 23.02 6.27 -7.75
C LYS A 325 21.88 6.79 -8.65
N GLU A 326 20.98 5.90 -9.05
CA GLU A 326 19.86 6.24 -9.93
C GLU A 326 18.81 7.13 -9.27
N VAL A 327 18.38 6.84 -8.03
CA VAL A 327 17.40 7.69 -7.35
C VAL A 327 17.97 9.07 -7.02
N VAL A 328 19.26 9.18 -6.67
CA VAL A 328 19.94 10.46 -6.48
C VAL A 328 20.01 11.25 -7.78
N LYS A 329 20.38 10.60 -8.89
CA LYS A 329 20.40 11.22 -10.22
C LYS A 329 19.01 11.75 -10.61
N ILE A 330 17.97 10.93 -10.44
CA ILE A 330 16.58 11.33 -10.73
C ILE A 330 16.17 12.52 -9.87
N ARG A 331 16.50 12.50 -8.57
CA ARG A 331 16.18 13.61 -7.64
C ARG A 331 16.88 14.90 -8.04
N ARG A 332 18.17 14.85 -8.39
CA ARG A 332 18.93 16.02 -8.87
C ARG A 332 18.36 16.57 -10.17
N ASN A 333 18.03 15.72 -11.14
CA ASN A 333 17.40 16.16 -12.38
C ASN A 333 16.04 16.83 -12.13
N ARG A 334 15.23 16.29 -11.21
CA ARG A 334 13.97 16.92 -10.80
C ARG A 334 14.18 18.27 -10.12
N ALA A 335 15.21 18.41 -9.30
CA ALA A 335 15.54 19.68 -8.64
C ALA A 335 15.87 20.81 -9.63
N MET A 336 16.35 20.48 -10.84
CA MET A 336 16.61 21.46 -11.90
C MET A 336 15.36 21.91 -12.66
N THR A 337 14.19 21.37 -12.33
CA THR A 337 12.92 21.71 -13.01
C THR A 337 11.99 22.45 -12.07
N GLU A 338 11.39 23.54 -12.50
CA GLU A 338 10.49 24.37 -11.67
C GLU A 338 9.32 23.59 -11.07
N ARG A 339 8.81 22.62 -11.84
CA ARG A 339 7.69 21.77 -11.43
C ARG A 339 8.02 20.92 -10.21
N TRP A 340 9.25 20.41 -10.12
CA TRP A 340 9.64 19.42 -9.12
C TRP A 340 10.65 19.94 -8.11
N GLU A 341 11.20 21.14 -8.30
CA GLU A 341 12.19 21.75 -7.42
C GLU A 341 11.67 21.80 -5.97
N SER A 342 10.42 22.25 -5.78
CA SER A 342 9.80 22.34 -4.45
C SER A 342 9.77 20.99 -3.74
N PHE A 343 9.43 19.92 -4.45
CA PHE A 343 9.34 18.55 -3.92
C PHE A 343 10.73 17.90 -3.75
N ALA A 344 11.64 18.12 -4.70
CA ALA A 344 12.98 17.52 -4.70
C ALA A 344 13.93 18.17 -3.68
N MET A 345 13.70 19.42 -3.31
CA MET A 345 14.55 20.18 -2.39
C MET A 345 13.82 20.59 -1.10
N ASP A 346 12.56 20.19 -0.94
CA ASP A 346 11.70 20.54 0.21
C ASP A 346 11.60 22.06 0.45
N LEU A 347 11.31 22.79 -0.62
CA LEU A 347 11.25 24.25 -0.61
C LEU A 347 9.81 24.76 -0.45
N SER A 348 9.70 25.95 0.12
CA SER A 348 8.54 26.82 0.12
C SER A 348 8.86 28.09 -0.66
N TYR A 349 7.86 28.65 -1.33
CA TYR A 349 8.00 29.92 -2.05
C TYR A 349 7.13 30.97 -1.39
N THR A 350 7.72 32.07 -0.93
CA THR A 350 6.99 33.20 -0.34
C THR A 350 7.31 34.45 -1.13
N CYS A 351 6.32 35.30 -1.35
CA CYS A 351 6.54 36.58 -2.01
C CYS A 351 7.33 37.51 -1.07
N PRO A 352 8.50 38.04 -1.49
CA PRO A 352 9.31 38.93 -0.64
C PRO A 352 8.61 40.25 -0.26
N ILE A 353 7.63 40.69 -1.07
CA ILE A 353 6.94 41.98 -0.91
C ILE A 353 5.62 41.84 -0.14
N CYS A 354 4.93 40.70 -0.27
CA CYS A 354 3.62 40.49 0.35
C CYS A 354 3.74 39.79 1.71
N GLU A 355 4.01 40.56 2.76
CA GLU A 355 4.25 40.06 4.14
C GLU A 355 3.16 39.13 4.70
N SER A 356 1.89 39.33 4.33
CA SER A 356 0.75 38.59 4.89
C SER A 356 0.22 37.47 3.98
N ARG A 357 0.97 37.09 2.94
CA ARG A 357 0.52 36.10 1.96
C ARG A 357 1.01 34.70 2.33
N ALA A 358 0.13 33.71 2.20
CA ALA A 358 0.51 32.31 2.38
C ALA A 358 1.59 31.90 1.36
N PRO A 359 2.46 30.93 1.70
CA PRO A 359 3.41 30.36 0.76
C PRO A 359 2.72 29.77 -0.47
N ASP A 360 3.35 29.94 -1.63
CA ASP A 360 2.97 29.29 -2.88
C ASP A 360 3.34 27.81 -2.89
N ALA A 361 2.52 27.02 -3.57
CA ALA A 361 2.74 25.59 -3.75
C ALA A 361 4.03 25.27 -4.55
N ASN A 362 4.42 26.14 -5.48
CA ASN A 362 5.60 25.96 -6.32
C ASN A 362 6.08 27.29 -6.94
N ARG A 363 7.25 27.25 -7.59
CA ARG A 363 7.88 28.39 -8.26
C ARG A 363 6.97 29.03 -9.33
N GLN A 364 6.20 28.22 -10.06
CA GLN A 364 5.30 28.71 -11.12
C GLN A 364 4.12 29.50 -10.53
N ALA A 365 3.58 29.07 -9.40
CA ALA A 365 2.53 29.79 -8.70
C ALA A 365 3.02 31.14 -8.16
N LEU A 366 4.25 31.19 -7.61
CA LEU A 366 4.85 32.46 -7.21
C LEU A 366 5.11 33.36 -8.42
N ARG A 367 5.56 32.80 -9.56
CA ARG A 367 5.77 33.57 -10.80
C ARG A 367 4.46 34.19 -11.29
N ALA A 368 3.41 33.38 -11.41
CA ALA A 368 2.09 33.86 -11.80
C ALA A 368 1.60 34.97 -10.85
N HIS A 369 1.84 34.82 -9.53
CA HIS A 369 1.53 35.89 -8.58
C HIS A 369 2.30 37.18 -8.85
N LEU A 370 3.60 37.11 -9.13
CA LEU A 370 4.44 38.29 -9.42
C LEU A 370 4.04 38.97 -10.73
N GLU A 371 3.61 38.21 -11.73
CA GLU A 371 3.24 38.73 -13.06
C GLU A 371 1.79 39.26 -13.13
N GLU A 372 0.86 38.65 -12.38
CA GLU A 372 -0.57 38.95 -12.48
C GLU A 372 -1.07 39.91 -11.38
N SER A 373 -0.33 40.06 -10.27
CA SER A 373 -0.78 40.91 -9.17
C SER A 373 -0.50 42.39 -9.44
N SER A 374 -1.54 43.22 -9.31
CA SER A 374 -1.44 44.68 -9.37
C SER A 374 -0.55 45.30 -8.27
N ARG A 375 -0.16 44.53 -7.25
CA ARG A 375 0.79 44.98 -6.21
C ARG A 375 2.24 45.00 -6.69
N HIS A 376 2.55 44.31 -7.79
CA HIS A 376 3.90 44.13 -8.30
C HIS A 376 4.12 44.83 -9.65
N THR A 377 3.10 45.46 -10.22
CA THR A 377 3.22 46.22 -11.47
C THR A 377 3.91 47.57 -11.26
N GLY A 378 4.76 47.97 -12.21
CA GLY A 378 5.43 49.27 -12.18
C GLY A 378 4.48 50.46 -12.39
N PRO A 379 4.96 51.72 -12.24
CA PRO A 379 4.16 52.92 -12.49
C PRO A 379 3.54 52.87 -13.89
N GLY A 380 2.21 52.90 -13.97
CA GLY A 380 1.46 52.81 -15.23
C GLY A 380 0.98 51.41 -15.63
N GLY A 381 1.13 50.40 -14.76
CA GLY A 381 0.65 49.03 -15.03
C GLY A 381 1.60 48.18 -15.87
N THR A 382 2.84 48.62 -16.05
CA THR A 382 3.89 47.90 -16.78
C THR A 382 4.28 46.63 -16.01
N GLN A 383 4.36 45.50 -16.72
CA GLN A 383 4.85 44.24 -16.15
C GLN A 383 6.30 44.38 -15.66
N LEU A 384 6.65 43.59 -14.63
CA LEU A 384 8.02 43.50 -14.15
C LEU A 384 8.95 42.95 -15.22
N ASP A 385 10.20 43.41 -15.20
CA ASP A 385 11.28 42.83 -16.00
C ASP A 385 11.46 41.34 -15.63
N PRO A 386 11.53 40.42 -16.62
CA PRO A 386 11.81 39.01 -16.36
C PRO A 386 13.02 38.74 -15.45
N GLU A 387 14.09 39.55 -15.53
CA GLU A 387 15.26 39.38 -14.66
C GLU A 387 14.92 39.70 -13.19
N VAL A 388 14.09 40.72 -12.97
CA VAL A 388 13.63 41.11 -11.63
C VAL A 388 12.69 40.05 -11.05
N VAL A 389 11.76 39.52 -11.87
CA VAL A 389 10.89 38.41 -11.47
C VAL A 389 11.72 37.21 -11.02
N GLU A 390 12.76 36.87 -11.76
CA GLU A 390 13.59 35.70 -11.44
C GLU A 390 14.49 35.91 -10.22
N ALA A 391 14.97 37.14 -9.99
CA ALA A 391 15.63 37.51 -8.73
C ALA A 391 14.68 37.36 -7.52
N MET A 392 13.44 37.85 -7.63
CA MET A 392 12.43 37.74 -6.58
C MET A 392 12.01 36.28 -6.30
N LEU A 393 11.96 35.45 -7.35
CA LEU A 393 11.69 34.01 -7.20
C LEU A 393 12.81 33.28 -6.48
N ASN A 394 14.06 33.76 -6.61
CA ASN A 394 15.21 33.21 -5.90
C ASN A 394 15.26 33.70 -4.44
N GLU A 395 14.94 34.98 -4.21
CA GLU A 395 14.85 35.55 -2.86
C GLU A 395 13.71 34.91 -2.04
N GLY A 396 12.56 34.68 -2.67
CA GLY A 396 11.40 34.04 -2.05
C GLY A 396 11.55 32.54 -1.74
N ARG A 397 12.73 31.96 -2.01
CA ARG A 397 13.00 30.54 -1.84
C ARG A 397 13.40 30.23 -0.38
N GLY A 398 12.51 29.58 0.36
CA GLY A 398 12.76 29.07 1.71
C GLY A 398 12.77 27.53 1.78
N ARG A 399 13.26 26.96 2.88
CA ARG A 399 13.00 25.54 3.21
C ARG A 399 11.69 25.42 3.97
N ARG A 400 10.90 24.38 3.70
CA ARG A 400 9.71 24.09 4.51
C ARG A 400 10.12 23.77 5.95
N GLY A 401 9.44 24.39 6.92
CA GLY A 401 9.61 24.08 8.34
C GLY A 401 10.74 24.82 9.06
N THR A 402 11.49 25.70 8.39
CA THR A 402 12.25 26.73 9.09
C THR A 402 11.31 27.91 9.38
N PRO A 403 11.14 28.34 10.65
CA PRO A 403 10.54 29.63 10.90
C PRO A 403 11.44 30.69 10.24
N SER A 404 10.85 31.52 9.39
CA SER A 404 11.46 32.75 8.88
C SER A 404 11.73 33.72 10.02
#